data_AF-A0A1D2X271-F1
#
_entry.id   AF-A0A1D2X271-F1
#
_cell.length_a   1.000
_cell.length_b   1.000
_cell.length_c   1.000
_cell.angle_alpha   90.00
_cell.angle_beta   90.00
_cell.angle_gamma   90.00
#
_symmetry.space_group_name_H-M   'P 1'
#
loop_
_entity.id
_entity.type
_entity.pdbx_description
1 polymer ?
#
loop_
_entity_poly.entity_id
_entity_poly.type
_entity_poly.pdbx_seq_one_letter_code
_entity_poly.pdbx_strand_id
1 'polypeptide(L)'
;MDFLTISELFLMLCLIIYMLANVRIAARKTTGSALAGVAGFTIALAIVLAMIYCVTGIEFCRDIAFAILILSPVGTIAASHVLGGGDL
;
A
#
# COMPACT_ATOMS: atom_id res chain seq x y z
N MET A 1 -13.43 -3.89 -24.86
CA MET A 1 -13.10 -3.60 -23.45
C MET A 1 -14.39 -3.19 -22.79
N ASP A 2 -14.82 -3.93 -21.78
CA ASP A 2 -16.02 -3.61 -21.03
C ASP A 2 -15.81 -2.35 -20.16
N PHE A 3 -16.91 -1.71 -19.78
CA PHE A 3 -16.92 -0.56 -18.86
C PHE A 3 -16.15 -0.87 -17.57
N LEU A 4 -16.19 -2.14 -17.12
CA LEU A 4 -15.46 -2.64 -15.96
C LEU A 4 -13.93 -2.52 -16.13
N THR A 5 -13.39 -2.96 -17.27
CA THR A 5 -11.94 -2.94 -17.53
C THR A 5 -11.40 -1.51 -17.64
N ILE A 6 -12.21 -0.59 -18.19
CA ILE A 6 -11.87 0.84 -18.27
C ILE A 6 -11.83 1.46 -16.86
N SER A 7 -12.79 1.11 -16.00
CA SER A 7 -12.83 1.56 -14.60
C SER A 7 -11.63 1.06 -13.79
N GLU A 8 -11.24 -0.22 -13.95
CA GLU A 8 -10.06 -0.79 -13.27
C GLU A 8 -8.76 -0.11 -13.69
N LEU A 9 -8.58 0.18 -14.98
CA LEU A 9 -7.42 0.90 -15.49
C LEU A 9 -7.35 2.33 -14.93
N PHE A 10 -8.49 3.02 -14.86
CA PHE A 10 -8.54 4.36 -14.26
C PHE A 10 -8.24 4.34 -12.76
N LEU A 11 -8.75 3.34 -12.05
CA LEU A 11 -8.47 3.14 -10.63
C LEU A 11 -6.99 2.85 -10.36
N MET A 12 -6.36 2.01 -11.20
CA MET A 12 -4.91 1.78 -11.13
C MET A 12 -4.12 3.08 -11.33
N LEU A 13 -4.52 3.92 -12.29
CA LEU A 13 -3.90 5.22 -12.49
C LEU A 13 -4.00 6.12 -11.24
N CYS A 14 -5.18 6.20 -10.63
CA CYS A 14 -5.37 6.93 -9.38
C CYS A 14 -4.49 6.40 -8.24
N LEU A 15 -4.35 5.08 -8.12
CA LEU A 15 -3.50 4.45 -7.11
C LEU A 15 -2.01 4.75 -7.32
N ILE A 16 -1.54 4.83 -8.57
CA ILE A 16 -0.17 5.24 -8.89
C ILE A 16 0.10 6.68 -8.43
N ILE A 17 -0.85 7.60 -8.67
CA ILE A 17 -0.74 8.98 -8.19
C ILE A 17 -0.74 9.02 -6.66
N TYR A 18 -1.59 8.22 -6.02
CA TYR A 18 -1.65 8.09 -4.58
C TYR A 18 -0.34 7.54 -3.98
N MET A 19 0.31 6.57 -4.64
CA MET A 19 1.64 6.09 -4.24
C MET A 19 2.68 7.22 -4.25
N LEU A 20 2.73 8.01 -5.33
CA LEU A 20 3.67 9.13 -5.44
C LEU A 20 3.42 10.19 -4.35
N ALA A 21 2.16 10.47 -4.03
CA ALA A 21 1.79 11.37 -2.94
C ALA A 21 2.27 10.83 -1.58
N ASN A 22 2.12 9.53 -1.34
CA ASN A 22 2.59 8.89 -0.10
C ASN A 22 4.12 8.88 0.04
N VAL A 23 4.86 8.71 -1.06
CA VAL A 23 6.33 8.85 -1.06
C VAL A 23 6.73 10.26 -0.62
N ARG A 24 6.00 11.29 -1.07
CA ARG A 24 6.24 12.69 -0.65
C ARG A 24 5.89 12.92 0.82
N ILE A 25 4.87 12.26 1.35
CA ILE A 25 4.52 12.29 2.77
C ILE A 25 5.61 11.60 3.59
N ALA A 26 6.12 10.46 3.12
CA ALA A 26 7.15 9.69 3.78
C ALA A 26 8.49 10.44 3.89
N ALA A 27 8.81 11.29 2.91
CA ALA A 27 10.04 12.08 2.88
C ALA A 27 10.04 13.30 3.82
N ARG A 28 8.96 13.56 4.57
CA ARG A 28 8.90 14.67 5.53
C ARG A 28 9.68 14.34 6.81
N LYS A 29 10.15 15.38 7.52
CA LYS A 29 11.04 15.26 8.69
C LYS A 29 10.42 14.58 9.93
N THR A 30 9.10 14.41 10.01
CA THR A 30 8.47 13.86 11.22
C THR A 30 8.28 12.35 11.10
N THR A 31 8.63 11.60 12.15
CA THR A 31 8.56 10.13 12.14
C THR A 31 7.13 9.61 11.92
N GLY A 32 6.12 10.33 12.43
CA GLY A 32 4.72 10.01 12.16
C GLY A 32 4.34 10.15 10.68
N SER A 33 4.88 11.15 9.97
CA SER A 33 4.67 11.29 8.53
C SER A 33 5.39 10.22 7.71
N ALA A 34 6.58 9.81 8.14
CA ALA A 34 7.30 8.69 7.55
C ALA A 34 6.49 7.39 7.64
N LEU A 35 5.97 7.07 8.83
CA LEU A 35 5.13 5.90 9.05
C LEU A 35 3.83 5.93 8.24
N ALA A 36 3.13 7.06 8.27
CA ALA A 36 1.89 7.22 7.52
C ALA A 36 2.09 7.09 6.00
N GLY A 37 3.18 7.66 5.46
CA GLY A 37 3.51 7.56 4.05
C GLY A 37 3.88 6.14 3.63
N VAL A 38 4.66 5.41 4.43
CA VAL A 38 5.01 4.00 4.13
C VAL A 38 3.78 3.08 4.24
N ALA A 39 2.90 3.29 5.22
CA ALA A 39 1.65 2.56 5.35
C ALA A 39 0.74 2.78 4.14
N GLY A 40 0.50 4.05 3.77
CA GLY A 40 -0.33 4.39 2.62
C GLY A 40 0.23 3.85 1.30
N PHE A 41 1.55 3.89 1.12
CA PHE A 41 2.22 3.33 -0.06
C PHE A 41 2.03 1.81 -0.17
N THR A 42 2.26 1.08 0.91
CA THR A 42 2.18 -0.40 0.92
C THR A 42 0.76 -0.90 0.73
N ILE A 43 -0.25 -0.21 1.29
CA ILE A 43 -1.67 -0.52 1.04
C ILE A 43 -2.02 -0.29 -0.43
N ALA A 44 -1.61 0.84 -1.00
CA ALA A 44 -1.82 1.12 -2.41
C ALA A 44 -1.19 0.04 -3.31
N LEU A 45 0.00 -0.44 -2.94
CA LEU A 45 0.71 -1.50 -3.66
C LEU A 45 -0.04 -2.82 -3.63
N ALA A 46 -0.57 -3.20 -2.46
CA ALA A 46 -1.39 -4.41 -2.35
C ALA A 46 -2.63 -4.35 -3.24
N ILE A 47 -3.32 -3.19 -3.28
CA ILE A 47 -4.52 -3.01 -4.12
C ILE A 47 -4.17 -3.08 -5.61
N VAL A 48 -3.05 -2.48 -6.03
CA VAL A 48 -2.58 -2.56 -7.42
C VAL A 48 -2.26 -4.01 -7.80
N LEU A 49 -1.56 -4.76 -6.96
CA LEU A 49 -1.28 -6.18 -7.22
C LEU A 49 -2.55 -7.04 -7.28
N ALA A 50 -3.54 -6.76 -6.42
CA ALA A 50 -4.84 -7.43 -6.47
C ALA A 50 -5.60 -7.12 -7.77
N MET A 51 -5.53 -5.88 -8.25
CA MET A 51 -6.12 -5.49 -9.55
C MET A 51 -5.41 -6.17 -10.74
N ILE A 52 -4.08 -6.27 -10.69
CA ILE A 52 -3.31 -7.00 -11.71
C ILE A 52 -3.75 -8.47 -11.77
N TYR A 53 -4.03 -9.10 -10.63
CA TYR A 53 -4.62 -10.44 -10.59
C TYR A 53 -5.99 -10.50 -11.30
N CYS A 54 -6.89 -9.54 -11.09
CA CYS A 54 -8.18 -9.50 -11.78
C CYS A 54 -8.04 -9.45 -13.30
N VAL A 55 -7.01 -8.75 -13.81
CA VAL A 55 -6.79 -8.58 -15.25
C VAL A 55 -6.00 -9.74 -15.88
N THR A 56 -5.04 -10.31 -15.16
CA THR A 56 -4.08 -11.29 -15.71
C THR A 56 -4.30 -12.73 -15.26
N GLY A 57 -5.06 -12.96 -14.19
CA GLY A 57 -5.29 -14.28 -13.59
C GLY A 57 -4.07 -14.88 -12.88
N ILE A 58 -3.00 -14.11 -12.65
CA ILE A 58 -1.76 -14.62 -12.03
C ILE A 58 -1.94 -14.72 -10.51
N GLU A 59 -2.17 -15.94 -10.00
CA GLU A 59 -2.41 -16.19 -8.56
C GLU A 59 -1.28 -15.71 -7.66
N PHE A 60 -0.03 -15.71 -8.13
CA PHE A 60 1.13 -15.21 -7.39
C PHE A 60 0.99 -13.73 -6.97
N CYS A 61 0.36 -12.90 -7.81
CA CYS A 61 0.09 -11.49 -7.46
C CYS A 61 -0.90 -11.39 -6.29
N ARG A 62 -1.85 -12.32 -6.19
CA ARG A 62 -2.84 -12.37 -5.11
C ARG A 62 -2.19 -12.72 -3.78
N ASP A 63 -1.30 -13.70 -3.77
CA ASP A 63 -0.61 -14.14 -2.55
C ASP A 63 0.32 -13.06 -2.00
N ILE A 64 1.05 -12.35 -2.89
CA ILE A 64 1.88 -11.21 -2.48
C ILE A 64 1.00 -10.07 -1.95
N ALA A 65 -0.10 -9.74 -2.62
CA ALA A 65 -1.01 -8.69 -2.16
C ALA A 65 -1.55 -9.00 -0.75
N PHE A 66 -1.92 -10.25 -0.49
CA PHE A 66 -2.34 -10.71 0.83
C PHE A 66 -1.23 -10.61 1.87
N ALA A 67 -0.01 -11.05 1.53
CA ALA A 67 1.13 -10.96 2.43
C ALA A 67 1.43 -9.50 2.80
N ILE A 68 1.39 -8.58 1.83
CA ILE A 68 1.60 -7.15 2.07
C ILE A 68 0.50 -6.58 2.97
N LEU A 69 -0.76 -6.94 2.73
CA LEU A 69 -1.89 -6.47 3.56
C LEU A 69 -1.77 -6.86 5.03
N ILE A 70 -1.20 -8.04 5.32
CA ILE A 70 -1.01 -8.53 6.69
C ILE A 70 0.26 -7.93 7.30
N LEU A 71 1.37 -7.92 6.56
CA LEU A 71 2.67 -7.48 7.08
C LEU A 71 2.78 -5.97 7.25
N SER A 72 2.10 -5.17 6.42
CA SER A 72 2.16 -3.71 6.47
C SER A 72 1.66 -3.12 7.81
N PRO A 73 0.47 -3.49 8.32
CA PRO A 73 0.00 -3.08 9.65
C PRO A 73 0.93 -3.55 10.77
N VAL A 74 1.41 -4.80 10.71
CA VAL A 74 2.30 -5.36 11.74
C VAL A 74 3.59 -4.55 11.85
N GLY A 75 4.21 -4.21 10.72
CA GLY A 75 5.43 -3.39 10.70
C GLY A 75 5.21 -1.98 11.22
N THR A 76 4.07 -1.36 10.91
CA THR A 76 3.75 -0.01 11.40
C THR A 76 3.42 0.01 12.89
N ILE A 77 2.75 -1.01 13.42
CA ILE A 77 2.49 -1.17 14.86
C ILE A 77 3.80 -1.40 15.61
N ALA A 78 4.67 -2.27 15.12
CA ALA A 78 5.97 -2.52 15.75
C ALA A 78 6.82 -1.24 15.79
N ALA A 79 6.86 -0.49 14.69
CA ALA A 79 7.60 0.76 14.61
C ALA A 79 7.01 1.86 15.50
N SER A 80 5.67 1.99 15.56
CA SER A 80 5.02 2.97 16.43
C SER A 80 5.24 2.65 17.91
N HIS A 81 5.28 1.36 18.28
CA HIS A 81 5.57 0.93 19.65
C HIS A 81 6.97 1.31 20.10
N VAL A 82 7.99 1.09 19.26
CA VAL A 82 9.38 1.47 19.55
C VAL A 82 9.51 2.99 19.67
N LEU A 83 8.81 3.75 18.82
CA LEU A 83 8.82 5.21 18.85
C LEU A 83 8.01 5.81 20.01
N GLY A 84 7.04 5.05 20.54
CA GLY A 84 6.17 5.46 21.64
C GLY A 84 6.80 5.33 23.04
N GLY A 85 8.05 4.88 23.15
CA GLY A 85 8.75 4.73 24.42
C GLY A 85 8.85 3.30 24.95
N GLY A 86 8.15 2.34 24.33
CA GLY A 86 8.38 0.90 24.53
C GLY A 86 8.39 0.43 25.99
N ASP A 87 7.30 0.63 26.72
CA ASP A 87 7.09 -0.02 28.02
C ASP A 87 6.27 -1.32 27.83
N LEU A 88 6.90 -2.46 28.13
CA LEU A 88 6.27 -3.78 28.31
C LEU A 88 6.06 -4.03 29.81
#